data_AF-A0A8H6WQP2-F1
#
_entry.id   AF-A0A8H6WQP2-F1
#
_cell.length_a   1.000
_cell.length_b   1.000
_cell.length_c   1.000
_cell.angle_alpha   90.00
_cell.angle_beta   90.00
_cell.angle_gamma   90.00
#
_symmetry.space_group_name_H-M   'P 1'
#
loop_
_entity.id
_entity.type
_entity.pdbx_description
1 polymer ?
#
loop_
_entity_poly.entity_id
_entity_poly.type
_entity_poly.pdbx_seq_one_letter_code
_entity_poly.pdbx_strand_id
1 'polypeptide(L)'
;MHSTKTNVSIDDFDSLITYPVQSQWTTPDPSRGPGPAEAGWFDGTYHHRTNVTHAQFSFSFTGTDVYIFGGAGPAFGWYKVTIDRTQHYTRSAYVDVTEEPAQTQSTRQHLLFHRSGLRGDKRHTVVVENLGSQKHGEGTDLLVDLVKTTVDIAPAGAILTNITLEETDPSLVYTGEWTENVHNPLFSGGYSRYTNGDGASVSLTFNATAIYIFGDKTDRHGLYTVSLDGAPPETFNGVSGCGGAFAHACEKDNTLVYFAGGQPLAEGEHTITVRNVPGELGAYFDLDAIVLTKSTKYFPAYAIAAGIEARDSGAQKLVDAQGVLWLLLVVGIFSFWQRKFAYSS
;
A
#
# COMPACT_ATOMS: atom_id res chain seq x y z
N MET A 1 -11.23 21.73 4.52
CA MET A 1 -10.08 22.67 4.57
C MET A 1 -9.39 22.61 3.23
N HIS A 2 -8.96 23.74 2.67
CA HIS A 2 -8.16 23.71 1.44
C HIS A 2 -6.73 23.27 1.79
N SER A 3 -6.17 22.36 1.00
CA SER A 3 -4.82 21.81 1.09
C SER A 3 -4.09 22.05 -0.22
N THR A 4 -2.76 22.08 -0.19
CA THR A 4 -1.95 21.85 -1.38
C THR A 4 -1.93 20.35 -1.66
N LYS A 5 -2.28 19.97 -2.88
CA LYS A 5 -2.39 18.57 -3.32
C LYS A 5 -1.29 18.23 -4.30
N THR A 6 -0.86 16.97 -4.29
CA THR A 6 0.01 16.40 -5.32
C THR A 6 -0.55 15.07 -5.81
N ASN A 7 -0.24 14.72 -7.05
CA ASN A 7 -0.54 13.40 -7.59
C ASN A 7 0.68 12.50 -7.44
N VAL A 8 0.47 11.26 -7.04
CA VAL A 8 1.49 10.22 -6.97
C VAL A 8 1.11 9.15 -7.98
N SER A 9 2.01 8.89 -8.93
CA SER A 9 1.95 7.74 -9.84
C SER A 9 2.60 6.54 -9.15
N ILE A 10 1.95 5.39 -9.23
CA ILE A 10 2.41 4.10 -8.70
C ILE A 10 2.31 3.12 -9.87
N ASP A 11 3.45 2.78 -10.43
CA ASP A 11 3.61 1.84 -11.54
C ASP A 11 3.22 0.41 -11.12
N ASP A 12 2.85 -0.44 -12.07
CA ASP A 12 2.47 -1.83 -11.83
C ASP A 12 3.60 -2.68 -11.23
N PHE A 13 4.85 -2.28 -11.41
CA PHE A 13 6.00 -2.89 -10.74
C PHE A 13 6.27 -2.32 -9.36
N ASP A 14 5.81 -1.12 -9.02
CA ASP A 14 6.17 -0.47 -7.75
C ASP A 14 5.79 -1.33 -6.54
N SER A 15 6.61 -1.28 -5.49
CA SER A 15 6.43 -2.11 -4.30
C SER A 15 5.16 -1.77 -3.52
N LEU A 16 4.53 -0.64 -3.82
CA LEU A 16 3.26 -0.22 -3.23
C LEU A 16 2.07 -1.05 -3.73
N ILE A 17 2.23 -1.80 -4.82
CA ILE A 17 1.26 -2.77 -5.30
C ILE A 17 1.70 -4.18 -4.89
N THR A 18 0.77 -4.92 -4.29
CA THR A 18 0.97 -6.30 -3.88
C THR A 18 0.16 -7.24 -4.75
N TYR A 19 0.84 -8.22 -5.34
CA TYR A 19 0.24 -9.37 -6.00
C TYR A 19 0.44 -10.60 -5.10
N PRO A 20 -0.55 -10.98 -4.25
CA PRO A 20 -0.37 -12.02 -3.24
C PRO A 20 0.01 -13.39 -3.80
N VAL A 21 -0.31 -13.65 -5.06
CA VAL A 21 0.13 -14.86 -5.78
C VAL A 21 0.77 -14.43 -7.09
N GLN A 22 2.04 -14.03 -7.05
CA GLN A 22 2.75 -13.44 -8.20
C GLN A 22 2.72 -14.33 -9.45
N SER A 23 2.81 -15.66 -9.30
CA SER A 23 2.77 -16.63 -10.41
C SER A 23 1.45 -16.63 -11.20
N GLN A 24 0.47 -15.88 -10.73
CA GLN A 24 -0.77 -15.61 -11.44
C GLN A 24 -0.57 -14.55 -12.53
N TRP A 25 0.28 -13.57 -12.29
CA TRP A 25 0.43 -12.43 -13.17
C TRP A 25 1.52 -12.68 -14.21
N THR A 26 1.33 -12.12 -15.40
CA THR A 26 2.31 -12.09 -16.47
C THR A 26 2.64 -10.65 -16.79
N THR A 27 3.90 -10.38 -17.09
CA THR A 27 4.43 -9.06 -17.40
C THR A 27 5.41 -9.16 -18.57
N PRO A 28 5.59 -8.10 -19.39
CA PRO A 28 6.73 -7.99 -20.28
C PRO A 28 8.07 -7.99 -19.51
N ASP A 29 9.18 -8.12 -20.24
CA ASP A 29 10.54 -8.01 -19.71
C ASP A 29 10.96 -6.52 -19.64
N PRO A 30 10.95 -5.88 -18.47
CA PRO A 30 11.25 -4.46 -18.33
C PRO A 30 12.71 -4.11 -18.67
N SER A 31 13.63 -5.08 -18.59
CA SER A 31 15.07 -4.86 -18.80
C SER A 31 15.45 -4.55 -20.26
N ARG A 32 14.55 -4.83 -21.21
CA ARG A 32 14.81 -4.66 -22.65
C ARG A 32 14.26 -3.36 -23.21
N GLY A 33 13.65 -2.52 -22.37
CA GLY A 33 12.88 -1.35 -22.78
C GLY A 33 11.58 -1.72 -23.51
N PRO A 34 10.66 -0.76 -23.69
CA PRO A 34 9.36 -1.03 -24.30
C PRO A 34 9.48 -1.41 -25.78
N GLY A 35 8.85 -2.52 -26.15
CA GLY A 35 8.53 -2.82 -27.53
C GLY A 35 7.29 -2.04 -28.02
N PRO A 36 6.86 -2.23 -29.28
CA PRO A 36 5.69 -1.55 -29.82
C PRO A 36 4.38 -1.82 -29.07
N ALA A 37 4.25 -3.00 -28.45
CA ALA A 37 3.06 -3.37 -27.67
C ALA A 37 3.06 -2.71 -26.28
N GLU A 38 4.25 -2.41 -25.77
CA GLU A 38 4.47 -1.85 -24.44
C GLU A 38 4.44 -0.31 -24.42
N ALA A 39 4.75 0.33 -25.56
CA ALA A 39 5.01 1.76 -25.66
C ALA A 39 3.85 2.70 -25.23
N GLY A 40 2.62 2.21 -25.12
CA GLY A 40 1.48 3.02 -24.65
C GLY A 40 1.10 2.84 -23.19
N TRP A 41 1.86 2.05 -22.43
CA TRP A 41 1.71 1.88 -20.99
C TRP A 41 2.68 2.77 -20.20
N PHE A 42 2.45 2.96 -18.91
CA PHE A 42 3.37 3.71 -18.06
C PHE A 42 4.69 2.96 -17.98
N ASP A 43 5.81 3.68 -18.15
CA ASP A 43 7.17 3.11 -18.20
C ASP A 43 7.39 1.91 -19.14
N GLY A 44 6.44 1.60 -20.02
CA GLY A 44 6.51 0.41 -20.87
C GLY A 44 6.21 -0.90 -20.15
N THR A 45 5.55 -0.88 -19.00
CA THR A 45 5.26 -2.07 -18.18
C THR A 45 3.77 -2.31 -18.02
N TYR A 46 3.41 -3.53 -17.59
CA TYR A 46 2.06 -3.87 -17.14
C TYR A 46 2.04 -5.24 -16.46
N HIS A 47 1.12 -5.43 -15.52
CA HIS A 47 0.77 -6.73 -14.98
C HIS A 47 -0.58 -7.18 -15.55
N HIS A 48 -0.55 -8.25 -16.34
CA HIS A 48 -1.71 -8.86 -16.98
C HIS A 48 -2.04 -10.20 -16.36
N ARG A 49 -3.34 -10.49 -16.26
CA ARG A 49 -3.87 -11.75 -15.79
C ARG A 49 -4.96 -12.25 -16.73
N THR A 50 -4.84 -13.52 -17.11
CA THR A 50 -5.84 -14.22 -17.94
C THR A 50 -6.41 -15.45 -17.21
N ASN A 51 -7.71 -15.70 -17.40
CA ASN A 51 -8.42 -16.95 -17.05
C ASN A 51 -8.28 -17.43 -15.59
N VAL A 52 -7.96 -16.57 -14.64
CA VAL A 52 -8.04 -16.96 -13.23
C VAL A 52 -8.83 -15.94 -12.45
N THR A 53 -10.09 -16.30 -12.32
CA THR A 53 -11.04 -15.71 -11.41
C THR A 53 -10.47 -15.71 -9.99
N HIS A 54 -10.76 -14.64 -9.25
CA HIS A 54 -10.30 -14.39 -7.89
C HIS A 54 -8.81 -14.07 -7.74
N ALA A 55 -8.05 -13.97 -8.84
CA ALA A 55 -6.73 -13.33 -8.79
C ALA A 55 -6.89 -11.87 -8.36
N GLN A 56 -6.00 -11.40 -7.48
CA GLN A 56 -6.10 -10.08 -6.86
C GLN A 56 -4.80 -9.32 -6.94
N PHE A 57 -4.90 -8.00 -6.93
CA PHE A 57 -3.83 -7.10 -6.50
C PHE A 57 -4.39 -6.10 -5.51
N SER A 58 -3.53 -5.55 -4.67
CA SER A 58 -3.93 -4.58 -3.65
C SER A 58 -2.87 -3.53 -3.43
N PHE A 59 -3.30 -2.35 -3.01
CA PHE A 59 -2.41 -1.27 -2.61
C PHE A 59 -3.08 -0.44 -1.52
N SER A 60 -2.28 0.36 -0.82
CA SER A 60 -2.79 1.29 0.18
C SER A 60 -2.23 2.68 -0.07
N PHE A 61 -3.02 3.70 0.23
CA PHE A 61 -2.62 5.10 0.04
C PHE A 61 -3.28 5.99 1.08
N THR A 62 -2.68 7.14 1.35
CA THR A 62 -3.29 8.21 2.15
C THR A 62 -3.58 9.37 1.22
N GLY A 63 -4.86 9.68 1.01
CA GLY A 63 -5.24 10.65 -0.01
C GLY A 63 -6.74 10.75 -0.24
N THR A 64 -7.14 11.68 -1.11
CA THR A 64 -8.55 11.98 -1.39
C THR A 64 -9.09 11.25 -2.59
N ASP A 65 -8.24 10.95 -3.56
CA ASP A 65 -8.68 10.38 -4.83
C ASP A 65 -7.75 9.25 -5.26
N VAL A 66 -8.31 8.26 -5.95
CA VAL A 66 -7.60 7.13 -6.54
C VAL A 66 -8.14 6.88 -7.94
N TYR A 67 -7.23 6.62 -8.87
CA TYR A 67 -7.48 6.25 -10.25
C TYR A 67 -6.68 4.99 -10.56
N ILE A 68 -7.29 4.03 -11.24
CA ILE A 68 -6.66 2.78 -11.65
C ILE A 68 -6.76 2.71 -13.17
N PHE A 69 -5.60 2.61 -13.82
CA PHE A 69 -5.45 2.48 -15.25
C PHE A 69 -4.96 1.08 -15.60
N GLY A 70 -5.40 0.59 -16.75
CA GLY A 70 -5.07 -0.74 -17.22
C GLY A 70 -5.73 -1.01 -18.56
N GLY A 71 -5.95 -2.29 -18.86
CA GLY A 71 -6.39 -2.71 -20.19
C GLY A 71 -7.90 -2.84 -20.33
N ALA A 72 -8.42 -2.47 -21.50
CA ALA A 72 -9.81 -2.66 -21.88
C ALA A 72 -9.95 -3.14 -23.34
N GLY A 73 -11.03 -3.84 -23.65
CA GLY A 73 -11.23 -4.47 -24.95
C GLY A 73 -11.97 -5.81 -24.86
N PRO A 74 -12.15 -6.52 -25.98
CA PRO A 74 -12.98 -7.73 -26.04
C PRO A 74 -12.41 -8.91 -25.23
N ALA A 75 -11.10 -8.93 -25.00
CA ALA A 75 -10.42 -9.96 -24.20
C ALA A 75 -10.60 -9.77 -22.68
N PHE A 76 -11.05 -8.60 -22.23
CA PHE A 76 -11.14 -8.25 -20.82
C PHE A 76 -12.48 -8.63 -20.21
N GLY A 77 -12.45 -8.96 -18.92
CA GLY A 77 -13.61 -9.39 -18.15
C GLY A 77 -14.07 -8.36 -17.13
N TRP A 78 -14.82 -8.86 -16.15
CA TRP A 78 -15.30 -8.10 -15.01
C TRP A 78 -14.31 -8.14 -13.86
N TYR A 79 -14.34 -7.11 -13.02
CA TYR A 79 -13.54 -7.03 -11.82
C TYR A 79 -14.31 -6.35 -10.68
N LYS A 80 -13.88 -6.64 -9.45
CA LYS A 80 -14.41 -6.04 -8.22
C LYS A 80 -13.35 -5.19 -7.57
N VAL A 81 -13.66 -3.91 -7.32
CA VAL A 81 -12.85 -3.02 -6.51
C VAL A 81 -13.47 -2.93 -5.11
N THR A 82 -12.67 -3.17 -4.09
CA THR A 82 -13.06 -3.02 -2.68
C THR A 82 -12.19 -1.96 -2.01
N ILE A 83 -12.80 -0.92 -1.44
CA ILE A 83 -12.12 0.12 -0.67
C ILE A 83 -12.48 -0.02 0.80
N ASP A 84 -11.47 0.00 1.66
CA ASP A 84 -11.59 -0.07 3.13
C ASP A 84 -12.49 -1.22 3.61
N ARG A 85 -12.43 -2.36 2.91
CA ARG A 85 -13.22 -3.59 3.15
C ARG A 85 -14.75 -3.44 3.07
N THR A 86 -15.27 -2.23 2.87
CA THR A 86 -16.69 -1.90 3.09
C THR A 86 -17.36 -1.31 1.87
N GLN A 87 -16.61 -0.63 0.99
CA GLN A 87 -17.13 -0.09 -0.27
C GLN A 87 -16.79 -1.07 -1.39
N HIS A 88 -17.79 -1.59 -2.09
CA HIS A 88 -17.61 -2.56 -3.18
C HIS A 88 -18.14 -2.01 -4.50
N TYR A 89 -17.37 -2.19 -5.57
CA TYR A 89 -17.72 -1.75 -6.92
C TYR A 89 -17.42 -2.85 -7.92
N THR A 90 -18.44 -3.33 -8.62
CA THR A 90 -18.28 -4.24 -9.75
C THR A 90 -18.24 -3.43 -11.04
N ARG A 91 -17.27 -3.71 -11.90
CA ARG A 91 -17.01 -3.01 -13.18
C ARG A 91 -16.63 -4.02 -14.26
N SER A 92 -16.71 -3.60 -15.51
CA SER A 92 -16.25 -4.36 -16.67
C SER A 92 -15.16 -3.60 -17.38
N ALA A 93 -14.12 -4.32 -17.83
CA ALA A 93 -13.11 -3.83 -18.76
C ALA A 93 -13.41 -4.31 -20.20
N TYR A 94 -14.47 -5.10 -20.40
CA TYR A 94 -14.93 -5.50 -21.72
C TYR A 94 -15.39 -4.29 -22.53
N VAL A 95 -14.88 -4.16 -23.76
CA VAL A 95 -15.33 -3.19 -24.76
C VAL A 95 -15.51 -3.93 -26.08
N ASP A 96 -16.69 -3.80 -26.69
CA ASP A 96 -17.02 -4.48 -27.96
C ASP A 96 -16.33 -3.78 -29.15
N VAL A 97 -15.84 -4.59 -30.10
CA VAL A 97 -15.11 -4.13 -31.28
C VAL A 97 -16.04 -3.58 -32.36
N THR A 98 -17.37 -3.78 -32.24
CA THR A 98 -18.33 -3.26 -33.23
C THR A 98 -18.71 -1.78 -33.03
N GLU A 99 -18.34 -1.16 -31.90
CA GLU A 99 -18.63 0.26 -31.63
C GLU A 99 -17.46 1.21 -31.96
N GLU A 100 -16.26 0.68 -32.24
CA GLU A 100 -15.07 1.46 -32.61
C GLU A 100 -14.24 0.70 -33.66
N PRO A 101 -13.96 1.26 -34.86
CA PRO A 101 -13.17 0.54 -35.87
C PRO A 101 -11.70 0.43 -35.42
N ALA A 102 -11.28 -0.81 -35.19
CA ALA A 102 -9.87 -1.24 -35.09
C ALA A 102 -9.03 -0.62 -33.95
N GLN A 103 -9.38 -0.94 -32.70
CA GLN A 103 -8.38 -1.11 -31.63
C GLN A 103 -8.44 -2.54 -31.10
N THR A 104 -7.96 -3.48 -31.92
CA THR A 104 -7.59 -4.81 -31.44
C THR A 104 -6.40 -4.64 -30.50
N GLN A 105 -6.61 -4.99 -29.23
CA GLN A 105 -5.65 -4.95 -28.11
C GLN A 105 -5.43 -3.57 -27.48
N SER A 106 -5.59 -3.53 -26.15
CA SER A 106 -5.23 -2.40 -25.31
C SER A 106 -3.73 -2.16 -25.46
N THR A 107 -3.35 -1.28 -26.37
CA THR A 107 -1.96 -0.84 -26.52
C THR A 107 -1.71 0.47 -25.77
N ARG A 108 -2.70 0.92 -24.99
CA ARG A 108 -2.68 2.17 -24.23
C ARG A 108 -3.52 2.04 -22.95
N GLN A 109 -3.23 2.92 -22.00
CA GLN A 109 -3.97 3.08 -20.75
C GLN A 109 -5.46 3.37 -20.96
N HIS A 110 -6.31 2.55 -20.32
CA HIS A 110 -7.73 2.81 -20.12
C HIS A 110 -8.02 3.07 -18.64
N LEU A 111 -8.87 4.06 -18.33
CA LEU A 111 -9.31 4.32 -16.95
C LEU A 111 -10.30 3.23 -16.52
N LEU A 112 -9.86 2.29 -15.70
CA LEU A 112 -10.69 1.22 -15.17
C LEU A 112 -11.59 1.73 -14.05
N PHE A 113 -11.00 2.44 -13.10
CA PHE A 113 -11.71 2.85 -11.90
C PHE A 113 -11.26 4.22 -11.41
N HIS A 114 -12.20 4.99 -10.86
CA HIS A 114 -11.90 6.21 -10.14
C HIS A 114 -12.80 6.35 -8.90
N ARG A 115 -12.24 6.89 -7.82
CA ARG A 115 -12.98 7.30 -6.62
C ARG A 115 -12.37 8.57 -6.06
N SER A 116 -13.22 9.56 -5.80
CA SER A 116 -12.83 10.85 -5.22
C SER A 116 -13.58 11.13 -3.92
N GLY A 117 -13.11 12.14 -3.19
CA GLY A 117 -13.75 12.61 -1.95
C GLY A 117 -13.58 11.65 -0.77
N LEU A 118 -12.53 10.84 -0.79
CA LEU A 118 -12.09 10.03 0.35
C LEU A 118 -11.43 10.92 1.42
N ARG A 119 -11.25 10.36 2.63
CA ARG A 119 -10.65 11.11 3.74
C ARG A 119 -9.14 11.21 3.54
N GLY A 120 -8.66 12.40 3.17
CA GLY A 120 -7.24 12.64 2.91
C GLY A 120 -6.29 12.40 4.09
N ASP A 121 -6.80 12.41 5.32
CA ASP A 121 -6.05 12.15 6.55
C ASP A 121 -6.03 10.66 6.96
N LYS A 122 -6.69 9.80 6.20
CA LYS A 122 -6.84 8.38 6.49
C LYS A 122 -6.06 7.55 5.46
N ARG A 123 -5.38 6.51 5.94
CA ARG A 123 -4.88 5.44 5.07
C ARG A 123 -6.05 4.59 4.57
N HIS A 124 -6.18 4.51 3.26
CA HIS A 124 -7.15 3.70 2.54
C HIS A 124 -6.51 2.42 2.00
N THR A 125 -7.26 1.32 2.01
CA THR A 125 -6.83 0.05 1.41
C THR A 125 -7.71 -0.27 0.21
N VAL A 126 -7.10 -0.58 -0.93
CA VAL A 126 -7.81 -0.97 -2.16
C VAL A 126 -7.43 -2.39 -2.55
N VAL A 127 -8.43 -3.22 -2.82
CA VAL A 127 -8.26 -4.57 -3.37
C VAL A 127 -9.03 -4.66 -4.67
N VAL A 128 -8.37 -5.09 -5.75
CA VAL A 128 -8.98 -5.34 -7.05
C VAL A 128 -8.92 -6.84 -7.33
N GLU A 129 -10.06 -7.42 -7.69
CA GLU A 129 -10.24 -8.85 -7.91
C GLU A 129 -10.78 -9.12 -9.32
N ASN A 130 -10.12 -10.02 -10.06
CA ASN A 130 -10.60 -10.48 -11.36
C ASN A 130 -11.84 -11.38 -11.17
N LEU A 131 -12.98 -11.02 -11.75
CA LEU A 131 -14.21 -11.82 -11.72
C LEU A 131 -14.40 -12.65 -13.00
N GLY A 132 -13.50 -12.53 -13.97
CA GLY A 132 -13.60 -13.20 -15.27
C GLY A 132 -14.80 -12.73 -16.08
N SER A 133 -15.27 -13.58 -16.98
CA SER A 133 -16.46 -13.32 -17.81
C SER A 133 -17.74 -13.42 -16.97
N GLN A 134 -18.65 -12.47 -17.10
CA GLN A 134 -19.98 -12.53 -16.46
C GLN A 134 -21.11 -12.64 -17.47
N LYS A 135 -20.84 -12.37 -18.75
CA LYS A 135 -21.80 -12.55 -19.85
C LYS A 135 -21.17 -13.34 -21.00
N HIS A 136 -22.01 -14.06 -21.73
CA HIS A 136 -21.57 -14.82 -22.90
C HIS A 136 -20.91 -13.92 -23.94
N GLY A 137 -19.70 -14.29 -24.38
CA GLY A 137 -18.94 -13.57 -25.41
C GLY A 137 -17.94 -12.55 -24.85
N GLU A 138 -17.94 -12.27 -23.54
CA GLU A 138 -16.93 -11.43 -22.90
C GLU A 138 -15.67 -12.23 -22.58
N GLY A 139 -14.52 -11.59 -22.67
CA GLY A 139 -13.24 -12.16 -22.22
C GLY A 139 -13.11 -12.25 -20.70
N THR A 140 -11.92 -12.64 -20.24
CA THR A 140 -11.66 -12.96 -18.82
C THR A 140 -10.50 -12.17 -18.22
N ASP A 141 -9.88 -11.31 -19.02
CA ASP A 141 -8.61 -10.70 -18.66
C ASP A 141 -8.79 -9.51 -17.72
N LEU A 142 -7.77 -9.28 -16.90
CA LEU A 142 -7.56 -8.07 -16.13
C LEU A 142 -6.11 -7.65 -16.30
N LEU A 143 -5.88 -6.39 -16.66
CA LEU A 143 -4.54 -5.81 -16.76
C LEU A 143 -4.51 -4.53 -15.95
N VAL A 144 -3.49 -4.37 -15.12
CA VAL A 144 -3.18 -3.13 -14.42
C VAL A 144 -1.84 -2.60 -14.93
N ASP A 145 -1.77 -1.28 -15.08
CA ASP A 145 -0.57 -0.58 -15.54
C ASP A 145 -0.21 0.51 -14.53
N LEU A 146 -1.15 1.40 -14.21
CA LEU A 146 -0.84 2.57 -13.39
C LEU A 146 -1.93 2.85 -12.37
N VAL A 147 -1.53 3.05 -11.12
CA VAL A 147 -2.37 3.67 -10.10
C VAL A 147 -1.95 5.13 -9.91
N LYS A 148 -2.91 6.05 -9.91
CA LYS A 148 -2.67 7.44 -9.50
C LYS A 148 -3.45 7.76 -8.24
N THR A 149 -2.81 8.41 -7.29
CA THR A 149 -3.49 8.89 -6.06
C THR A 149 -3.29 10.39 -5.89
N THR A 150 -4.28 11.06 -5.33
CA THR A 150 -4.18 12.47 -4.94
C THR A 150 -3.95 12.57 -3.44
N VAL A 151 -2.82 13.16 -3.04
CA VAL A 151 -2.43 13.31 -1.63
C VAL A 151 -2.58 14.76 -1.20
N ASP A 152 -3.19 14.98 -0.05
CA ASP A 152 -3.12 16.27 0.66
C ASP A 152 -1.73 16.39 1.27
N ILE A 153 -0.81 17.04 0.56
CA ILE A 153 0.61 17.00 0.92
C ILE A 153 1.01 18.09 1.91
N ALA A 154 0.35 19.25 1.87
CA ALA A 154 0.62 20.36 2.78
C ALA A 154 -0.62 21.27 2.95
N PRO A 155 -0.64 22.17 3.94
CA PRO A 155 -1.68 23.19 4.04
C PRO A 155 -1.77 24.09 2.80
N ALA A 156 -2.95 24.66 2.53
CA ALA A 156 -3.15 25.53 1.37
C ALA A 156 -2.14 26.69 1.29
N GLY A 157 -1.71 26.96 0.06
CA GLY A 157 -0.73 28.00 -0.25
C GLY A 157 0.69 27.68 0.22
N ALA A 158 0.97 26.41 0.54
CA ALA A 158 2.33 25.92 0.67
C ALA A 158 3.06 25.96 -0.68
N ILE A 159 4.36 26.29 -0.63
CA ILE A 159 5.29 26.14 -1.77
C ILE A 159 6.09 24.87 -1.52
N LEU A 160 6.15 24.00 -2.52
CA LEU A 160 6.83 22.71 -2.44
C LEU A 160 8.17 22.76 -3.16
N THR A 161 9.17 22.06 -2.65
CA THR A 161 10.48 21.90 -3.29
C THR A 161 10.99 20.49 -3.06
N ASN A 162 11.39 19.81 -4.12
CA ASN A 162 11.98 18.49 -4.03
C ASN A 162 13.49 18.58 -3.83
N ILE A 163 14.01 17.69 -2.99
CA ILE A 163 15.43 17.49 -2.75
C ILE A 163 15.70 16.01 -2.95
N THR A 164 16.61 15.68 -3.85
CA THR A 164 17.11 14.32 -4.05
C THR A 164 18.32 14.09 -3.16
N LEU A 165 18.31 12.98 -2.43
CA LEU A 165 19.43 12.43 -1.68
C LEU A 165 19.82 11.14 -2.40
N GLU A 166 21.01 11.10 -2.98
CA GLU A 166 21.55 9.87 -3.54
C GLU A 166 21.89 8.89 -2.41
N GLU A 167 21.98 7.59 -2.69
CA GLU A 167 22.44 6.54 -1.78
C GLU A 167 23.77 6.83 -1.04
N THR A 168 24.60 7.72 -1.57
CA THR A 168 25.86 8.18 -0.98
C THR A 168 25.73 9.39 -0.04
N ASP A 169 24.53 9.97 0.11
CA ASP A 169 24.31 11.16 0.94
C ASP A 169 24.70 10.89 2.41
N PRO A 170 25.48 11.78 3.06
CA PRO A 170 25.99 11.55 4.42
C PRO A 170 24.92 11.57 5.51
N SER A 171 23.69 11.99 5.21
CA SER A 171 22.55 11.89 6.13
C SER A 171 21.97 10.47 6.23
N LEU A 172 22.31 9.58 5.29
CA LEU A 172 21.91 8.17 5.31
C LEU A 172 22.84 7.37 6.22
N VAL A 173 22.24 6.66 7.18
CA VAL A 173 22.96 5.81 8.14
C VAL A 173 22.71 4.35 7.80
N TYR A 174 23.75 3.69 7.32
CA TYR A 174 23.73 2.26 6.97
C TYR A 174 24.20 1.38 8.12
N THR A 175 23.57 0.22 8.29
CA THR A 175 24.02 -0.85 9.17
C THR A 175 24.02 -2.19 8.42
N GLY A 176 24.95 -3.07 8.77
CA GLY A 176 25.24 -4.28 8.00
C GLY A 176 26.12 -4.00 6.79
N GLU A 177 26.31 -5.02 5.95
CA GLU A 177 27.12 -4.93 4.74
C GLU A 177 26.27 -4.38 3.57
N TRP A 178 26.77 -3.34 2.92
CA TRP A 178 26.18 -2.73 1.73
C TRP A 178 27.27 -2.60 0.67
N THR A 179 26.91 -2.90 -0.57
CA THR A 179 27.81 -2.83 -1.72
C THR A 179 27.27 -1.79 -2.70
N GLU A 180 28.15 -0.92 -3.18
CA GLU A 180 27.83 0.00 -4.27
C GLU A 180 27.73 -0.78 -5.59
N ASN A 181 26.69 -0.51 -6.35
CA ASN A 181 26.49 -1.12 -7.65
C ASN A 181 27.40 -0.48 -8.71
N VAL A 182 27.56 -1.16 -9.84
CA VAL A 182 28.30 -0.59 -10.97
C VAL A 182 27.53 0.59 -11.55
N HIS A 183 28.26 1.52 -12.16
CA HIS A 183 27.65 2.68 -12.79
C HIS A 183 26.58 2.27 -13.83
N ASN A 184 25.34 2.65 -13.59
CA ASN A 184 24.19 2.41 -14.48
C ASN A 184 23.42 3.73 -14.64
N PRO A 185 23.32 4.30 -15.86
CA PRO A 185 22.66 5.58 -16.09
C PRO A 185 21.14 5.57 -15.87
N LEU A 186 20.54 4.41 -15.61
CA LEU A 186 19.13 4.29 -15.25
C LEU A 186 18.86 4.67 -13.78
N PHE A 187 19.88 4.64 -12.92
CA PHE A 187 19.79 5.11 -11.53
C PHE A 187 20.04 6.63 -11.43
N SER A 188 19.43 7.24 -10.42
CA SER A 188 19.74 8.62 -10.04
C SER A 188 21.22 8.73 -9.65
N GLY A 189 21.88 9.81 -10.08
CA GLY A 189 23.34 9.94 -9.90
C GLY A 189 24.21 8.89 -10.62
N GLY A 190 23.59 7.86 -11.24
CA GLY A 190 24.23 6.78 -11.96
C GLY A 190 24.72 5.62 -11.08
N TYR A 191 24.34 5.54 -9.82
CA TYR A 191 24.79 4.52 -8.86
C TYR A 191 23.64 4.10 -7.95
N SER A 192 23.81 2.97 -7.27
CA SER A 192 22.89 2.47 -6.26
C SER A 192 23.67 1.70 -5.19
N ARG A 193 23.03 1.36 -4.08
CA ARG A 193 23.60 0.52 -3.02
C ARG A 193 22.67 -0.62 -2.69
N TYR A 194 23.19 -1.83 -2.75
CA TYR A 194 22.45 -3.04 -2.42
C TYR A 194 23.00 -3.78 -1.21
N THR A 195 22.15 -4.63 -0.64
CA THR A 195 22.49 -5.57 0.41
C THR A 195 21.73 -6.88 0.24
N ASN A 196 22.33 -7.99 0.65
CA ASN A 196 21.66 -9.26 0.92
C ASN A 196 21.81 -9.69 2.39
N GLY A 197 22.37 -8.82 3.24
CA GLY A 197 22.55 -9.09 4.65
C GLY A 197 21.21 -9.13 5.38
N ASP A 198 21.00 -10.16 6.20
CA ASP A 198 19.80 -10.24 7.04
C ASP A 198 19.82 -9.13 8.09
N GLY A 199 18.78 -8.31 8.09
CA GLY A 199 18.67 -7.16 8.97
C GLY A 199 19.58 -5.99 8.63
N ALA A 200 20.31 -6.02 7.52
CA ALA A 200 20.99 -4.83 7.00
C ALA A 200 19.94 -3.73 6.75
N SER A 201 20.25 -2.50 7.14
CA SER A 201 19.28 -1.40 7.10
C SER A 201 19.90 -0.08 6.74
N VAL A 202 19.07 0.81 6.20
CA VAL A 202 19.37 2.23 5.99
C VAL A 202 18.34 3.06 6.72
N SER A 203 18.80 4.09 7.43
CA SER A 203 17.96 5.01 8.19
C SER A 203 18.23 6.45 7.79
N LEU A 204 17.18 7.27 7.83
CA LEU A 204 17.25 8.70 7.55
C LEU A 204 16.40 9.45 8.58
N THR A 205 16.98 10.51 9.15
CA THR A 205 16.24 11.52 9.93
C THR A 205 16.01 12.74 9.05
N PHE A 206 14.77 13.20 8.92
CA PHE A 206 14.40 14.24 7.97
C PHE A 206 13.23 15.11 8.44
N ASN A 207 13.06 16.26 7.78
CA ASN A 207 11.88 17.11 7.92
C ASN A 207 11.41 17.51 6.51
N ALA A 208 10.29 16.93 6.09
CA ALA A 208 9.69 17.06 4.77
C ALA A 208 8.22 16.64 4.84
N THR A 209 7.38 17.11 3.92
CA THR A 209 5.96 16.73 3.82
C THR A 209 5.72 15.49 2.96
N ALA A 210 6.74 15.02 2.25
CA ALA A 210 6.72 13.78 1.49
C ALA A 210 8.11 13.13 1.48
N ILE A 211 8.12 11.81 1.44
CA ILE A 211 9.30 11.00 1.14
C ILE A 211 8.95 9.98 0.07
N TYR A 212 9.80 9.87 -0.94
CA TYR A 212 9.79 8.85 -1.97
C TYR A 212 11.12 8.11 -1.87
N ILE A 213 11.10 6.79 -1.81
CA ILE A 213 12.30 5.95 -1.83
C ILE A 213 12.28 5.17 -3.13
N PHE A 214 13.37 5.23 -3.87
CA PHE A 214 13.55 4.56 -5.15
C PHE A 214 14.66 3.52 -5.08
N GLY A 215 14.53 2.52 -5.93
CA GLY A 215 15.50 1.44 -6.15
C GLY A 215 15.05 0.64 -7.37
N ASP A 216 15.54 -0.58 -7.53
CA ASP A 216 15.06 -1.50 -8.57
C ASP A 216 14.32 -2.70 -7.97
N LYS A 217 13.68 -3.43 -8.88
CA LYS A 217 13.07 -4.72 -8.58
C LYS A 217 13.58 -5.77 -9.54
N THR A 218 13.91 -6.93 -8.98
CA THR A 218 14.28 -8.12 -9.75
C THR A 218 13.89 -9.39 -8.99
N ASP A 219 13.80 -10.55 -9.65
CA ASP A 219 13.50 -11.83 -8.97
C ASP A 219 14.64 -12.31 -8.05
N ARG A 220 15.79 -11.61 -8.04
CA ARG A 220 16.84 -11.79 -7.02
C ARG A 220 16.56 -11.01 -5.73
N HIS A 221 15.60 -10.08 -5.75
CA HIS A 221 15.23 -9.29 -4.58
C HIS A 221 14.28 -10.05 -3.66
N GLY A 222 14.18 -9.57 -2.43
CA GLY A 222 13.41 -10.20 -1.37
C GLY A 222 12.33 -9.30 -0.80
N LEU A 223 11.87 -9.70 0.37
CA LEU A 223 11.06 -8.85 1.21
C LEU A 223 11.97 -7.83 1.90
N TYR A 224 11.42 -6.66 2.17
CA TYR A 224 12.03 -5.68 3.05
C TYR A 224 10.94 -5.05 3.90
N THR A 225 11.36 -4.36 4.95
CA THR A 225 10.43 -3.68 5.85
C THR A 225 10.74 -2.20 5.94
N VAL A 226 9.71 -1.39 6.08
CA VAL A 226 9.83 0.06 6.30
C VAL A 226 9.14 0.42 7.61
N SER A 227 9.85 1.15 8.47
CA SER A 227 9.34 1.71 9.71
C SER A 227 9.48 3.23 9.67
N LEU A 228 8.36 3.95 9.80
CA LEU A 228 8.30 5.41 9.90
C LEU A 228 7.99 5.80 11.35
N ASP A 229 8.80 6.68 11.94
CA ASP A 229 8.66 7.20 13.31
C ASP A 229 8.53 6.13 14.40
N GLY A 230 9.22 5.00 14.20
CA GLY A 230 9.17 3.86 15.12
C GLY A 230 7.84 3.09 15.11
N ALA A 231 6.94 3.37 14.16
CA ALA A 231 5.74 2.56 13.96
C ALA A 231 6.11 1.10 13.62
N PRO A 232 5.22 0.12 13.86
CA PRO A 232 5.47 -1.27 13.48
C PRO A 232 5.89 -1.39 12.01
N PRO A 233 6.97 -2.14 11.69
CA PRO A 233 7.45 -2.24 10.32
C PRO A 233 6.41 -2.81 9.37
N GLU A 234 6.20 -2.14 8.24
CA GLU A 234 5.38 -2.64 7.14
C GLU A 234 6.25 -3.43 6.16
N THR A 235 5.77 -4.58 5.69
CA THR A 235 6.49 -5.44 4.74
C THR A 235 6.13 -5.09 3.31
N PHE A 236 7.15 -4.97 2.47
CA PHE A 236 7.06 -4.73 1.05
C PHE A 236 7.87 -5.79 0.28
N ASN A 237 7.65 -5.88 -1.03
CA ASN A 237 8.24 -6.92 -1.86
C ASN A 237 9.02 -6.32 -3.04
N GLY A 238 10.33 -6.55 -3.06
CA GLY A 238 11.24 -6.14 -4.13
C GLY A 238 11.26 -7.08 -5.34
N VAL A 239 10.58 -8.22 -5.29
CA VAL A 239 10.50 -9.18 -6.42
C VAL A 239 9.75 -8.54 -7.59
N SER A 240 10.38 -8.51 -8.76
CA SER A 240 9.77 -8.00 -10.01
C SER A 240 8.63 -8.89 -10.48
N GLY A 241 8.70 -10.19 -10.17
CA GLY A 241 7.61 -11.12 -10.35
C GLY A 241 7.46 -11.60 -11.78
N CYS A 242 8.54 -11.48 -12.53
CA CYS A 242 8.68 -12.02 -13.85
C CYS A 242 8.72 -13.55 -13.82
N GLY A 243 8.26 -14.17 -14.90
CA GLY A 243 8.19 -15.63 -15.02
C GLY A 243 8.96 -16.13 -16.23
N GLY A 244 9.20 -17.44 -16.27
CA GLY A 244 9.70 -18.12 -17.47
C GLY A 244 11.14 -17.75 -17.84
N ALA A 245 11.38 -17.44 -19.11
CA ALA A 245 12.73 -17.39 -19.70
C ALA A 245 13.62 -16.21 -19.23
N PHE A 246 13.03 -15.20 -18.59
CA PHE A 246 13.73 -13.97 -18.20
C PHE A 246 13.59 -13.64 -16.70
N ALA A 247 13.07 -14.57 -15.89
CA ALA A 247 12.89 -14.37 -14.44
C ALA A 247 14.15 -13.78 -13.78
N HIS A 248 15.33 -14.39 -14.02
CA HIS A 248 16.58 -13.94 -13.41
C HIS A 248 17.19 -12.64 -13.97
N ALA A 249 16.70 -12.15 -15.11
CA ALA A 249 17.22 -10.94 -15.78
C ALA A 249 16.19 -9.80 -15.81
N CYS A 250 14.99 -10.03 -15.30
CA CYS A 250 13.92 -9.05 -15.22
C CYS A 250 14.22 -8.04 -14.11
N GLU A 251 14.90 -6.98 -14.49
CA GLU A 251 15.20 -5.83 -13.65
C GLU A 251 14.34 -4.65 -14.14
N LYS A 252 13.58 -4.06 -13.22
CA LYS A 252 12.91 -2.77 -13.43
C LYS A 252 13.61 -1.76 -12.53
N ASP A 253 14.36 -0.85 -13.14
CA ASP A 253 14.99 0.27 -12.45
C ASP A 253 13.96 1.36 -12.09
N ASN A 254 14.37 2.27 -11.20
CA ASN A 254 13.61 3.46 -10.79
C ASN A 254 12.18 3.14 -10.31
N THR A 255 12.03 2.06 -9.55
CA THR A 255 10.77 1.67 -8.91
C THR A 255 10.56 2.44 -7.62
N LEU A 256 9.31 2.82 -7.34
CA LEU A 256 8.92 3.37 -6.06
C LEU A 256 8.84 2.22 -5.03
N VAL A 257 9.86 2.18 -4.19
CA VAL A 257 10.01 1.24 -3.07
C VAL A 257 9.07 1.64 -1.94
N TYR A 258 9.01 2.93 -1.62
CA TYR A 258 8.14 3.42 -0.56
C TYR A 258 7.70 4.87 -0.82
N PHE A 259 6.49 5.19 -0.37
CA PHE A 259 6.01 6.56 -0.32
C PHE A 259 5.23 6.82 0.96
N ALA A 260 5.49 7.98 1.57
CA ALA A 260 4.64 8.59 2.57
C ALA A 260 4.55 10.10 2.33
N GLY A 261 3.40 10.70 2.62
CA GLY A 261 3.20 12.13 2.44
C GLY A 261 1.95 12.66 3.12
N GLY A 262 1.95 13.96 3.38
CA GLY A 262 0.83 14.65 4.02
C GLY A 262 0.83 14.49 5.53
N GLN A 263 -0.34 14.20 6.10
CA GLN A 263 -0.54 14.13 7.55
C GLN A 263 0.38 13.14 8.31
N PRO A 264 0.79 11.98 7.76
CA PRO A 264 1.81 11.12 8.39
C PRO A 264 3.16 11.82 8.60
N LEU A 265 3.45 12.85 7.81
CA LEU A 265 4.66 13.67 7.88
C LEU A 265 4.30 15.11 8.27
N ALA A 266 3.54 15.22 9.36
CA ALA A 266 3.16 16.50 9.95
C ALA A 266 4.39 17.28 10.47
N GLU A 267 4.20 18.49 10.98
CA GLU A 267 5.30 19.32 11.46
C GLU A 267 6.12 18.59 12.54
N GLY A 268 7.41 18.37 12.26
CA GLY A 268 8.30 17.65 13.16
C GLY A 268 9.53 17.11 12.45
N GLU A 269 10.41 16.50 13.24
CA GLU A 269 11.46 15.64 12.71
C GLU A 269 10.92 14.21 12.64
N HIS A 270 11.17 13.55 11.51
CA HIS A 270 10.74 12.19 11.22
C HIS A 270 11.95 11.28 11.07
N THR A 271 11.74 10.00 11.32
CA THR A 271 12.75 8.95 11.11
C THR A 271 12.16 7.85 10.25
N ILE A 272 12.88 7.44 9.21
CA ILE A 272 12.54 6.25 8.43
C ILE A 272 13.66 5.24 8.53
N THR A 273 13.31 3.95 8.59
CA THR A 273 14.25 2.84 8.50
C THR A 273 13.74 1.83 7.51
N VAL A 274 14.56 1.51 6.50
CA VAL A 274 14.34 0.42 5.55
C VAL A 274 15.27 -0.72 5.92
N ARG A 275 14.75 -1.94 6.07
CA ARG A 275 15.50 -3.12 6.51
C ARG A 275 15.27 -4.29 5.56
N ASN A 276 16.35 -4.89 5.07
CA ASN A 276 16.29 -6.09 4.25
C ASN A 276 15.84 -7.31 5.06
N VAL A 277 14.98 -8.13 4.47
CA VAL A 277 14.50 -9.41 5.00
C VAL A 277 14.72 -10.48 3.92
N PRO A 278 15.98 -10.96 3.78
CA PRO A 278 16.42 -11.74 2.62
C PRO A 278 15.80 -13.14 2.53
N GLY A 279 15.21 -13.63 3.63
CA GLY A 279 14.77 -15.02 3.74
C GLY A 279 15.92 -16.02 3.59
N GLU A 280 15.57 -17.30 3.42
CA GLU A 280 16.56 -18.39 3.37
C GLU A 280 17.46 -18.36 2.12
N LEU A 281 17.03 -17.67 1.06
CA LEU A 281 17.74 -17.61 -0.22
C LEU A 281 18.76 -16.45 -0.31
N GLY A 282 18.88 -15.61 0.73
CA GLY A 282 19.81 -14.49 0.71
C GLY A 282 19.42 -13.43 -0.30
N ALA A 283 18.13 -13.10 -0.39
CA ALA A 283 17.60 -12.17 -1.37
C ALA A 283 18.04 -10.72 -1.11
N TYR A 284 18.09 -9.94 -2.20
CA TYR A 284 18.66 -8.60 -2.18
C TYR A 284 17.61 -7.51 -1.95
N PHE A 285 18.08 -6.36 -1.52
CA PHE A 285 17.39 -5.07 -1.56
C PHE A 285 18.37 -4.02 -2.08
N ASP A 286 17.90 -3.10 -2.91
CA ASP A 286 18.70 -2.03 -3.49
C ASP A 286 18.04 -0.66 -3.21
N LEU A 287 18.87 0.33 -2.92
CA LEU A 287 18.51 1.73 -2.76
C LEU A 287 19.25 2.56 -3.81
N ASP A 288 18.49 3.27 -4.63
CA ASP A 288 18.99 4.27 -5.59
C ASP A 288 19.01 5.65 -4.94
N ALA A 289 17.83 6.23 -4.73
CA ALA A 289 17.71 7.59 -4.20
C ALA A 289 16.49 7.78 -3.31
N ILE A 290 16.56 8.81 -2.48
CA ILE A 290 15.44 9.30 -1.67
C ILE A 290 15.10 10.72 -2.12
N VAL A 291 13.84 10.95 -2.48
CA VAL A 291 13.33 12.30 -2.77
C VAL A 291 12.49 12.79 -1.60
N LEU A 292 12.89 13.92 -1.02
CA LEU A 292 12.14 14.63 0.01
C LEU A 292 11.40 15.82 -0.60
N THR A 293 10.09 15.89 -0.43
CA THR A 293 9.34 17.12 -0.74
C THR A 293 9.26 18.00 0.50
N LYS A 294 10.03 19.07 0.53
CA LYS A 294 9.94 20.11 1.56
C LYS A 294 8.83 21.09 1.23
N SER A 295 8.27 21.68 2.28
CA SER A 295 7.18 22.64 2.19
C SER A 295 7.46 23.87 3.05
N THR A 296 6.94 25.03 2.65
CA THR A 296 6.92 26.23 3.51
C THR A 296 5.88 26.16 4.63
N LYS A 297 4.96 25.19 4.57
CA LYS A 297 3.93 24.95 5.59
C LYS A 297 3.74 23.45 5.82
N TYR A 298 3.57 23.06 7.08
CA TYR A 298 3.33 21.68 7.48
C TYR A 298 1.95 21.55 8.12
N PHE A 299 1.34 20.38 8.02
CA PHE A 299 0.17 20.10 8.84
C PHE A 299 0.59 20.04 10.31
N PRO A 300 -0.26 20.45 11.26
CA PRO A 300 0.06 20.29 12.67
C PRO A 300 0.15 18.79 13.00
N ALA A 301 1.15 18.43 13.81
CA ALA A 301 1.18 17.11 14.42
C ALA A 301 -0.13 16.89 15.20
N TYR A 302 -0.70 15.69 15.11
CA TYR A 302 -1.84 15.36 15.97
C TYR A 302 -1.39 15.49 17.43
N ALA A 303 -2.17 16.21 18.23
CA ALA A 303 -1.96 16.21 19.66
C ALA A 303 -2.10 14.76 20.13
N ILE A 304 -1.00 14.16 20.60
CA ILE A 304 -1.05 12.91 21.33
C ILE A 304 -1.88 13.23 22.56
N ALA A 305 -3.15 12.83 22.58
CA ALA A 305 -3.89 12.79 23.81
C ALA A 305 -3.09 11.82 24.70
N ALA A 306 -2.38 12.38 25.68
CA ALA A 306 -1.71 11.61 26.71
C ALA A 306 -2.79 10.91 27.54
N GLY A 307 -3.30 9.80 27.04
CA GLY A 307 -4.14 8.86 27.75
C GLY A 307 -3.27 8.03 28.69
N ILE A 308 -2.60 8.68 29.63
CA ILE A 308 -2.23 8.03 30.87
C ILE A 308 -3.52 8.01 31.68
N GLU A 309 -4.31 6.94 31.54
CA GLU A 309 -5.20 6.56 32.62
C GLU A 309 -4.31 6.24 33.82
N ALA A 310 -4.08 7.26 34.65
CA ALA A 310 -3.64 7.04 36.01
C ALA A 310 -4.72 6.18 36.66
N ARG A 311 -4.44 4.88 36.82
CA ARG A 311 -5.16 4.03 37.75
C ARG A 311 -4.94 4.62 39.15
N ASP A 312 -5.82 5.53 39.53
CA ASP A 312 -5.92 5.97 40.92
C ASP A 312 -6.50 4.80 41.73
N SER A 313 -5.62 4.14 42.46
CA SER A 313 -5.96 3.12 43.45
C SER A 313 -6.61 3.80 44.66
N GLY A 314 -7.87 4.20 44.52
CA GLY A 314 -8.68 4.81 45.58
C GLY A 314 -9.59 3.81 46.29
N ALA A 315 -9.03 2.81 46.96
CA ALA A 315 -9.79 1.98 47.90
C ALA A 315 -9.71 2.58 49.31
N GLN A 316 -10.64 3.48 49.68
CA GLN A 316 -11.07 3.57 51.09
C GLN A 316 -12.34 4.41 51.33
N LYS A 317 -13.27 3.75 52.05
CA LYS A 317 -14.22 4.26 53.06
C LYS A 317 -15.45 5.05 52.58
N LEU A 318 -16.59 4.35 52.62
CA LEU A 318 -17.86 4.92 53.07
C LEU A 318 -18.40 4.04 54.20
N VAL A 319 -18.31 4.58 55.43
CA VAL A 319 -19.03 4.08 56.61
C VAL A 319 -19.85 5.26 57.14
N ASP A 320 -21.16 5.01 57.21
CA ASP A 320 -22.23 5.61 58.02
C ASP A 320 -22.59 7.11 57.95
N ALA A 321 -23.85 7.33 57.55
CA ALA A 321 -24.76 8.24 58.26
C ALA A 321 -26.18 7.63 58.30
N GLN A 322 -26.67 7.39 59.51
CA GLN A 322 -27.99 6.86 59.87
C GLN A 322 -29.12 7.85 59.54
N GLY A 323 -30.33 7.36 59.20
CA GLY A 323 -31.53 8.23 59.19
C GLY A 323 -32.79 7.74 58.45
N VAL A 324 -33.35 6.58 58.86
CA VAL A 324 -34.79 6.22 58.96
C VAL A 324 -35.79 6.68 57.85
N LEU A 325 -36.49 5.73 57.17
CA LEU A 325 -37.97 5.58 57.19
C LEU A 325 -38.52 4.44 56.27
N TRP A 326 -39.24 3.49 56.90
CA TRP A 326 -40.38 2.65 56.42
C TRP A 326 -40.12 1.58 55.32
N LEU A 327 -40.69 0.37 55.29
CA LEU A 327 -41.68 -0.39 56.10
C LEU A 327 -41.54 -1.89 55.67
N LEU A 328 -41.55 -2.83 56.62
CA LEU A 328 -42.33 -4.11 56.67
C LEU A 328 -42.67 -4.86 55.35
N LEU A 329 -42.65 -6.19 55.15
CA LEU A 329 -42.79 -7.45 55.92
C LEU A 329 -42.55 -8.53 54.81
N VAL A 330 -41.69 -9.55 54.91
CA VAL A 330 -41.88 -10.89 55.52
C VAL A 330 -41.33 -11.93 54.55
N VAL A 331 -40.25 -12.59 54.98
CA VAL A 331 -40.03 -14.05 55.09
C VAL A 331 -40.58 -14.93 53.95
N GLY A 332 -39.83 -15.82 53.28
CA GLY A 332 -38.52 -16.39 53.58
C GLY A 332 -38.52 -17.87 53.20
N ILE A 333 -37.39 -18.31 52.64
CA ILE A 333 -36.74 -19.64 52.82
C ILE A 333 -37.46 -20.83 52.13
N PHE A 334 -36.89 -21.33 51.03
CA PHE A 334 -35.97 -22.48 50.98
C PHE A 334 -36.64 -23.84 51.29
N SER A 335 -36.52 -24.75 50.30
CA SER A 335 -36.43 -26.21 50.40
C SER A 335 -37.60 -27.01 50.99
N PHE A 336 -38.18 -27.94 50.21
CA PHE A 336 -38.14 -29.38 50.55
C PHE A 336 -38.75 -30.29 49.45
N TRP A 337 -37.97 -31.30 49.06
CA TRP A 337 -38.35 -32.69 48.75
C TRP A 337 -39.37 -33.07 47.65
N GLN A 338 -38.83 -33.72 46.63
CA GLN A 338 -39.17 -35.06 46.09
C GLN A 338 -40.63 -35.56 46.05
N ARG A 339 -41.05 -35.84 44.81
CA ARG A 339 -41.71 -37.07 44.28
C ARG A 339 -42.89 -37.70 45.05
N LYS A 340 -44.04 -37.67 44.35
CA LYS A 340 -44.99 -38.77 43.96
C LYS A 340 -46.39 -38.14 43.93
N PHE A 341 -47.18 -38.24 42.87
CA PHE A 341 -47.92 -39.44 42.45
C PHE A 341 -48.40 -39.32 40.99
N ALA A 342 -48.53 -40.48 40.35
CA ALA A 342 -49.09 -40.72 39.02
C ALA A 342 -50.62 -40.54 38.97
N TYR A 343 -51.21 -40.22 37.80
CA TYR A 343 -52.06 -41.13 37.00
C TYR A 343 -52.71 -40.47 35.75
N SER A 344 -52.83 -41.30 34.68
CA SER A 344 -53.78 -41.31 33.53
C SER A 344 -53.93 -40.08 32.63
N SER A 345 -54.07 -40.21 31.31
CA SER A 345 -54.25 -41.37 30.40
C SER A 345 -53.86 -40.96 28.98
#